data_AF-A0AB73G567-F1
#
_entry.id   AF-A0AB73G567-F1
#
_cell.length_a   1.000
_cell.length_b   1.000
_cell.length_c   1.000
_cell.angle_alpha   90.00
_cell.angle_beta   90.00
_cell.angle_gamma   90.00
#
_symmetry.space_group_name_H-M   'P 1'
#
loop_
_entity.id
_entity.type
_entity.pdbx_description
1 polymer ?
#
loop_
_entity_poly.entity_id
_entity_poly.type
_entity_poly.pdbx_seq_one_letter_code
_entity_poly.pdbx_strand_id
1 'polypeptide(L)'
;MADGATISDEPGAPLDPSYPQPPNAPETGEPLPTPPGTIEPSLPPTPPGTIEPPPSPEPPGTIEPPPSPEPPGTIEPPPAPKPPAALDTRFAIRNLAVGEDLCLAMSTSSGTSVDFQSCKGADEQRWRMVRATSGHFEVKNVLAEAQGRDVCLRAAPWSKGPVTLSPCDGTDYPTTRLWRAGVDASGAFTMQNKYWVDTGGGATLQSMNGTVAMLPAVEQPAARWTYEGELPSPMRIVTGARRVLLLSAHFTGQQANPAEPVRKAVFGDGDDFASLAHYVKLASRGKLTLTGTMLTDVDLGAFPAGCQSGTIIAQARAASLARGVDSAEFDYLFVDYPRSSECKFAGLAARPGQWILSNGSGHGYWMWTHEFGHGLGAGHPDSLQNCPTDGGAVMLGDGCAKGGIDDPTDTVGGGGRRMYPVDYQLFAGWLDEGDVPMLFKPGTYRLAPLWSALTGKQGYRLPRADGSVLLLEFRRPAGAKGTYEDWPDTSPFVNGVTVRIVRYPGGAIQNTLVDATPGSQDGMKDAPLMPGKSLVDTLSGRRITVLSADESGAVVRIDPAP
;
A
#
# COMPACT_ATOMS: atom_id res chain seq x y z
N MET A 1 -13.87 27.95 -6.91
CA MET A 1 -13.65 26.79 -6.02
C MET A 1 -12.18 26.46 -6.15
N ALA A 2 -11.37 26.87 -5.17
CA ALA A 2 -9.92 26.76 -5.23
C ALA A 2 -9.52 25.36 -4.74
N ASP A 3 -9.02 24.53 -5.64
CA ASP A 3 -8.44 23.23 -5.29
C ASP A 3 -7.12 23.47 -4.54
N GLY A 4 -7.08 23.07 -3.27
CA GLY A 4 -5.91 23.15 -2.40
C GLY A 4 -4.86 22.08 -2.72
N ALA A 5 -4.40 22.01 -3.97
CA ALA A 5 -3.25 21.20 -4.35
C ALA A 5 -1.96 21.95 -3.95
N THR A 6 -1.15 21.35 -3.09
CA THR A 6 0.18 21.85 -2.75
C THR A 6 1.13 21.63 -3.93
N ILE A 7 1.69 22.72 -4.46
CA ILE A 7 2.71 22.70 -5.52
C ILE A 7 4.07 22.50 -4.84
N SER A 8 4.82 21.47 -5.22
CA SER A 8 6.19 21.26 -4.75
C SER A 8 7.16 21.98 -5.68
N ASP A 9 7.62 23.17 -5.27
CA ASP A 9 8.77 23.85 -5.87
C ASP A 9 10.05 23.42 -5.14
N GLU A 10 10.64 22.27 -5.50
CA GLU A 10 11.95 21.85 -4.96
C GLU A 10 12.87 21.29 -6.07
N PRO A 11 14.21 21.42 -5.94
CA PRO A 11 15.16 21.28 -7.03
C PRO A 11 15.21 19.87 -7.62
N GLY A 12 15.28 19.78 -8.95
CA GLY A 12 15.27 18.52 -9.70
C GLY A 12 16.35 17.51 -9.28
N ALA A 13 15.99 16.23 -9.39
CA ALA A 13 16.88 15.09 -9.15
C ALA A 13 18.18 15.18 -10.00
N PRO A 14 19.34 14.74 -9.47
CA PRO A 14 20.58 14.71 -10.24
C PRO A 14 20.49 13.75 -11.43
N LEU A 15 21.17 14.11 -12.53
CA LEU A 15 21.39 13.22 -13.66
C LEU A 15 22.31 12.06 -13.25
N ASP A 16 21.84 10.84 -13.45
CA ASP A 16 22.60 9.61 -13.24
C ASP A 16 23.74 9.48 -14.27
N PRO A 17 25.02 9.37 -13.86
CA PRO A 17 26.15 9.22 -14.77
C PRO A 17 26.32 7.81 -15.35
N SER A 18 25.41 6.84 -15.06
CA SER A 18 25.58 5.43 -15.43
C SER A 18 24.93 4.98 -16.76
N TYR A 19 24.44 5.89 -17.61
CA TYR A 19 23.93 5.55 -18.94
C TYR A 19 24.78 6.09 -20.10
N PRO A 20 25.21 5.22 -21.06
CA PRO A 20 25.95 5.63 -22.24
C PRO A 20 25.07 6.42 -23.23
N GLN A 21 25.64 7.49 -23.79
CA GLN A 21 25.07 8.25 -24.90
C GLN A 21 24.81 7.34 -26.12
N PRO A 22 23.73 7.57 -26.90
CA PRO A 22 23.42 6.75 -28.06
C PRO A 22 24.50 6.89 -29.15
N PRO A 23 24.96 5.80 -29.79
CA PRO A 23 25.92 5.88 -30.87
C PRO A 23 25.27 6.34 -32.18
N ASN A 24 26.04 7.08 -32.98
CA ASN A 24 25.67 7.50 -34.34
C ASN A 24 25.49 6.29 -35.28
N ALA A 25 24.54 6.44 -36.23
CA ALA A 25 24.17 5.44 -37.23
C ALA A 25 25.30 5.11 -38.23
N PRO A 26 25.36 3.85 -38.73
CA PRO A 26 26.02 3.53 -39.99
C PRO A 26 25.04 3.09 -41.10
N GLU A 27 25.46 3.37 -42.34
CA GLU A 27 24.79 3.11 -43.61
C GLU A 27 24.77 1.62 -44.05
N THR A 28 23.67 1.27 -44.73
CA THR A 28 23.42 0.28 -45.82
C THR A 28 24.27 -0.99 -46.02
N GLY A 29 23.59 -2.14 -46.20
CA GLY A 29 24.06 -3.31 -46.98
C GLY A 29 23.32 -4.64 -46.71
N GLU A 30 22.61 -5.16 -47.74
CA GLU A 30 21.76 -6.37 -47.90
C GLU A 30 22.38 -7.78 -47.57
N PRO A 31 21.71 -8.94 -47.83
CA PRO A 31 20.39 -9.44 -47.36
C PRO A 31 20.43 -10.90 -46.77
N LEU A 32 19.30 -11.34 -46.20
CA LEU A 32 19.02 -12.64 -45.55
C LEU A 32 19.13 -13.91 -46.45
N PRO A 33 19.36 -15.10 -45.86
CA PRO A 33 18.90 -16.37 -46.41
C PRO A 33 17.70 -16.99 -45.64
N THR A 34 16.90 -17.72 -46.40
CA THR A 34 15.63 -18.41 -46.12
C THR A 34 15.69 -19.59 -45.13
N PRO A 35 14.56 -19.97 -44.49
CA PRO A 35 14.49 -21.08 -43.54
C PRO A 35 14.08 -22.42 -44.21
N PRO A 36 14.47 -23.59 -43.66
CA PRO A 36 13.85 -24.86 -44.03
C PRO A 36 12.85 -25.38 -42.98
N GLY A 37 11.70 -25.83 -43.47
CA GLY A 37 11.11 -27.14 -43.14
C GLY A 37 10.36 -27.30 -41.83
N THR A 38 9.04 -27.18 -41.90
CA THR A 38 8.04 -27.74 -40.97
C THR A 38 8.15 -29.26 -40.85
N ILE A 39 8.18 -29.79 -39.62
CA ILE A 39 7.98 -31.21 -39.28
C ILE A 39 6.71 -31.31 -38.42
N GLU A 40 5.76 -32.13 -38.87
CA GLU A 40 4.52 -32.47 -38.16
C GLU A 40 4.80 -33.25 -36.86
N PRO A 41 4.05 -33.03 -35.76
CA PRO A 41 4.09 -33.90 -34.60
C PRO A 41 3.09 -35.06 -34.71
N SER A 42 3.61 -36.27 -34.63
CA SER A 42 2.87 -37.54 -34.51
C SER A 42 2.04 -37.61 -33.22
N LEU A 43 0.82 -38.12 -33.33
CA LEU A 43 -0.13 -38.41 -32.25
C LEU A 43 0.44 -39.44 -31.23
N PRO A 44 0.18 -39.26 -29.92
CA PRO A 44 0.47 -40.29 -28.92
C PRO A 44 -0.60 -41.39 -28.91
N PRO A 45 -0.25 -42.66 -28.57
CA PRO A 45 -1.20 -43.77 -28.56
C PRO A 45 -2.08 -43.76 -27.29
N THR A 46 -3.35 -44.10 -27.49
CA THR A 46 -4.38 -44.37 -26.48
C THR A 46 -4.00 -45.54 -25.56
N PRO A 47 -4.20 -45.44 -24.23
CA PRO A 47 -4.04 -46.59 -23.33
C PRO A 47 -5.24 -47.55 -23.45
N PRO A 48 -5.02 -48.88 -23.46
CA PRO A 48 -6.11 -49.85 -23.47
C PRO A 48 -6.77 -49.99 -22.08
N GLY A 49 -8.08 -50.27 -22.11
CA GLY A 49 -8.98 -50.25 -20.98
C GLY A 49 -8.76 -51.30 -19.91
N THR A 50 -9.29 -50.98 -18.73
CA THR A 50 -9.46 -51.81 -17.55
C THR A 50 -10.35 -53.02 -17.83
N ILE A 51 -9.82 -54.21 -17.57
CA ILE A 51 -10.59 -55.47 -17.53
C ILE A 51 -10.83 -55.80 -16.04
N GLU A 52 -12.08 -55.80 -15.60
CA GLU A 52 -12.50 -56.39 -14.32
C GLU A 52 -12.44 -57.92 -14.40
N PRO A 53 -11.82 -58.61 -13.43
CA PRO A 53 -11.95 -60.05 -13.30
C PRO A 53 -13.26 -60.44 -12.56
N PRO A 54 -13.89 -61.57 -12.92
CA PRO A 54 -15.14 -62.04 -12.32
C PRO A 54 -14.96 -62.55 -10.88
N PRO A 55 -16.06 -62.65 -10.10
CA PRO A 55 -15.99 -62.98 -8.67
C PRO A 55 -15.59 -64.44 -8.44
N SER A 56 -14.73 -64.66 -7.45
CA SER A 56 -14.29 -65.97 -6.97
C SER A 56 -15.30 -66.53 -5.95
N PRO A 57 -15.55 -67.86 -5.89
CA PRO A 57 -16.61 -68.46 -5.08
C PRO A 57 -16.27 -68.50 -3.58
N GLU A 58 -17.32 -68.37 -2.75
CA GLU A 58 -17.25 -68.47 -1.28
C GLU A 58 -16.74 -69.86 -0.80
N PRO A 59 -15.82 -69.90 0.18
CA PRO A 59 -15.46 -71.13 0.87
C PRO A 59 -16.45 -71.47 2.03
N PRO A 60 -16.60 -72.76 2.37
CA PRO A 60 -17.59 -73.23 3.35
C PRO A 60 -17.22 -72.87 4.79
N GLY A 61 -18.25 -72.65 5.60
CA GLY A 61 -18.18 -72.11 6.96
C GLY A 61 -17.29 -72.88 7.94
N THR A 62 -16.45 -72.12 8.64
CA THR A 62 -15.73 -72.53 9.84
C THR A 62 -16.63 -72.40 11.07
N ILE A 63 -16.71 -73.48 11.85
CA ILE A 63 -17.38 -73.55 13.16
C ILE A 63 -16.50 -72.80 14.18
N GLU A 64 -17.03 -71.75 14.81
CA GLU A 64 -16.38 -71.04 15.91
C GLU A 64 -16.39 -71.85 17.22
N PRO A 65 -15.30 -71.89 18.00
CA PRO A 65 -15.33 -72.33 19.38
C PRO A 65 -15.97 -71.26 20.29
N PRO A 66 -16.55 -71.65 21.45
CA PRO A 66 -17.30 -70.74 22.32
C PRO A 66 -16.41 -69.66 22.94
N PRO A 67 -16.96 -68.46 23.22
CA PRO A 67 -16.21 -67.33 23.74
C PRO A 67 -15.78 -67.53 25.20
N SER A 68 -14.55 -67.11 25.52
CA SER A 68 -14.07 -66.92 26.89
C SER A 68 -14.87 -65.80 27.59
N PRO A 69 -15.10 -65.88 28.91
CA PRO A 69 -15.85 -64.88 29.65
C PRO A 69 -15.13 -63.52 29.68
N GLU A 70 -15.90 -62.45 29.42
CA GLU A 70 -15.46 -61.06 29.49
C GLU A 70 -14.98 -60.67 30.91
N PRO A 71 -13.91 -59.88 31.04
CA PRO A 71 -13.57 -59.23 32.30
C PRO A 71 -14.62 -58.15 32.65
N PRO A 72 -14.88 -57.89 33.94
CA PRO A 72 -15.89 -56.93 34.36
C PRO A 72 -15.56 -55.53 33.83
N GLY A 73 -16.54 -54.92 33.16
CA GLY A 73 -16.43 -53.63 32.50
C GLY A 73 -15.96 -52.53 33.46
N THR A 74 -14.92 -51.82 33.03
CA THR A 74 -14.57 -50.51 33.58
C THR A 74 -15.69 -49.55 33.21
N ILE A 75 -16.37 -49.00 34.22
CA ILE A 75 -17.27 -47.86 34.05
C ILE A 75 -16.43 -46.71 33.49
N GLU A 76 -16.65 -46.37 32.23
CA GLU A 76 -16.04 -45.18 31.63
C GLU A 76 -16.59 -43.96 32.38
N PRO A 77 -15.72 -43.09 32.94
CA PRO A 77 -16.18 -41.88 33.60
C PRO A 77 -16.96 -41.02 32.59
N PRO A 78 -18.03 -40.32 33.02
CA PRO A 78 -18.84 -39.51 32.13
C PRO A 78 -17.94 -38.54 31.35
N PRO A 79 -18.22 -38.31 30.04
CA PRO A 79 -17.40 -37.41 29.23
C PRO A 79 -17.33 -36.07 29.94
N ALA A 80 -16.11 -35.57 30.13
CA ALA A 80 -15.88 -34.26 30.71
C ALA A 80 -16.78 -33.22 30.00
N PRO A 81 -17.43 -32.31 30.73
CA PRO A 81 -18.28 -31.30 30.12
C PRO A 81 -17.48 -30.60 29.01
N LYS A 82 -18.05 -30.60 27.80
CA LYS A 82 -17.45 -29.95 26.63
C LYS A 82 -17.05 -28.54 27.05
N PRO A 83 -15.78 -28.13 26.88
CA PRO A 83 -15.36 -26.77 27.21
C PRO A 83 -16.35 -25.79 26.60
N PRO A 84 -16.75 -24.73 27.33
CA PRO A 84 -17.59 -23.68 26.76
C PRO A 84 -17.04 -23.29 25.40
N ALA A 85 -17.91 -23.18 24.38
CA ALA A 85 -17.48 -22.72 23.08
C ALA A 85 -16.71 -21.39 23.26
N ALA A 86 -15.51 -21.32 22.71
CA ALA A 86 -14.70 -20.11 22.79
C ALA A 86 -15.51 -18.93 22.25
N LEU A 87 -15.53 -17.82 22.99
CA LEU A 87 -16.23 -16.61 22.58
C LEU A 87 -15.67 -16.13 21.24
N ASP A 88 -16.54 -15.83 20.27
CA ASP A 88 -16.12 -15.15 19.04
C ASP A 88 -15.81 -13.69 19.36
N THR A 89 -14.53 -13.38 19.55
CA THR A 89 -14.07 -12.02 19.86
C THR A 89 -13.80 -11.20 18.60
N ARG A 90 -13.99 -11.75 17.38
CA ARG A 90 -13.69 -11.01 16.15
C ARG A 90 -14.51 -9.73 16.07
N PHE A 91 -13.82 -8.64 15.78
CA PHE A 91 -14.35 -7.28 15.69
C PHE A 91 -14.84 -6.70 17.02
N ALA A 92 -14.46 -7.29 18.17
CA ALA A 92 -14.72 -6.69 19.46
C ALA A 92 -13.86 -5.44 19.67
N ILE A 93 -14.46 -4.38 20.20
CA ILE A 93 -13.77 -3.17 20.65
C ILE A 93 -13.80 -3.14 22.18
N ARG A 94 -12.65 -2.92 22.82
CA ARG A 94 -12.51 -2.80 24.28
C ARG A 94 -11.79 -1.51 24.66
N ASN A 95 -11.98 -1.07 25.90
CA ASN A 95 -11.37 0.16 26.42
C ASN A 95 -10.45 -0.15 27.60
N LEU A 96 -9.26 0.44 27.62
CA LEU A 96 -8.25 0.10 28.64
C LEU A 96 -8.65 0.53 30.06
N ALA A 97 -9.44 1.59 30.24
CA ALA A 97 -9.91 1.98 31.58
C ALA A 97 -11.05 1.09 32.10
N VAL A 98 -11.84 0.52 31.19
CA VAL A 98 -13.02 -0.29 31.55
C VAL A 98 -12.61 -1.74 31.83
N GLY A 99 -11.51 -2.20 31.23
CA GLY A 99 -10.98 -3.55 31.39
C GLY A 99 -11.37 -4.48 30.24
N GLU A 100 -10.81 -5.69 30.24
CA GLU A 100 -10.94 -6.62 29.12
C GLU A 100 -12.22 -7.47 29.13
N ASP A 101 -12.91 -7.53 30.27
CA ASP A 101 -14.15 -8.31 30.45
C ASP A 101 -15.39 -7.63 29.85
N LEU A 102 -15.26 -6.35 29.49
CA LEU A 102 -16.34 -5.51 28.96
C LEU A 102 -16.04 -5.11 27.52
N CYS A 103 -17.02 -5.36 26.66
CA CYS A 103 -16.98 -5.07 25.23
C CYS A 103 -17.92 -3.91 24.92
N LEU A 104 -17.53 -3.06 23.97
CA LEU A 104 -18.41 -2.04 23.41
C LEU A 104 -19.60 -2.74 22.74
N ALA A 105 -20.82 -2.34 23.07
CA ALA A 105 -22.05 -2.95 22.59
C ALA A 105 -23.04 -1.91 22.09
N MET A 106 -23.75 -2.24 21.02
CA MET A 106 -24.99 -1.56 20.65
C MET A 106 -26.11 -2.05 21.56
N SER A 107 -26.86 -1.13 22.15
CA SER A 107 -28.06 -1.48 22.91
C SER A 107 -29.09 -2.15 22.01
N THR A 108 -29.54 -3.35 22.37
CA THR A 108 -30.58 -4.08 21.65
C THR A 108 -31.98 -3.55 21.91
N SER A 109 -32.19 -2.77 22.99
CA SER A 109 -33.48 -2.17 23.31
C SER A 109 -33.73 -0.86 22.57
N SER A 110 -32.73 0.02 22.48
CA SER A 110 -32.85 1.28 21.74
C SER A 110 -32.41 1.15 20.28
N GLY A 111 -31.51 0.20 19.97
CA GLY A 111 -30.91 0.04 18.66
C GLY A 111 -29.97 1.18 18.24
N THR A 112 -29.71 2.16 19.12
CA THR A 112 -28.96 3.39 18.81
C THR A 112 -27.97 3.80 19.88
N SER A 113 -28.21 3.42 21.14
CA SER A 113 -27.29 3.69 22.26
C SER A 113 -26.08 2.77 22.20
N VAL A 114 -24.94 3.27 22.66
CA VAL A 114 -23.69 2.52 22.73
C VAL A 114 -23.16 2.56 24.17
N ASP A 115 -22.94 1.37 24.73
CA ASP A 115 -22.56 1.17 26.13
C ASP A 115 -21.60 -0.02 26.28
N PHE A 116 -21.14 -0.29 27.50
CA PHE A 116 -20.29 -1.44 27.81
C PHE A 116 -21.10 -2.58 28.41
N GLN A 117 -20.91 -3.78 27.89
CA GLN A 117 -21.54 -5.01 28.38
C GLN A 117 -20.51 -6.12 28.55
N SER A 118 -20.78 -7.09 29.42
CA SER A 118 -19.95 -8.29 29.56
C SER A 118 -19.74 -8.95 28.20
N CYS A 119 -18.49 -9.19 27.83
CA CYS A 119 -18.15 -9.79 26.54
C CYS A 119 -18.79 -11.18 26.41
N LYS A 120 -19.63 -11.34 25.38
CA LYS A 120 -20.35 -12.59 25.05
C LYS A 120 -20.21 -12.98 23.57
N GLY A 121 -19.49 -12.19 22.77
CA GLY A 121 -19.21 -12.49 21.36
C GLY A 121 -20.44 -12.41 20.45
N ALA A 122 -21.49 -11.71 20.88
CA ALA A 122 -22.71 -11.53 20.11
C ALA A 122 -22.57 -10.40 19.08
N ASP A 123 -23.38 -10.41 18.02
CA ASP A 123 -23.25 -9.45 16.91
C ASP A 123 -23.43 -7.99 17.32
N GLU A 124 -24.17 -7.69 18.40
CA GLU A 124 -24.25 -6.34 18.96
C GLU A 124 -22.93 -5.83 19.56
N GLN A 125 -21.97 -6.72 19.86
CA GLN A 125 -20.64 -6.39 20.38
C GLN A 125 -19.56 -6.37 19.30
N ARG A 126 -19.93 -6.57 18.04
CA ARG A 126 -19.01 -6.69 16.91
C ARG A 126 -19.13 -5.48 16.00
N TRP A 127 -18.00 -4.89 15.66
CA TRP A 127 -17.93 -3.58 15.02
C TRP A 127 -17.00 -3.59 13.81
N ARG A 128 -17.51 -3.29 12.62
CA ARG A 128 -16.70 -3.16 11.42
C ARG A 128 -16.18 -1.74 11.27
N MET A 129 -14.88 -1.61 11.06
CA MET A 129 -14.26 -0.35 10.65
C MET A 129 -14.14 -0.35 9.12
N VAL A 130 -15.00 0.42 8.46
CA VAL A 130 -15.16 0.41 7.00
C VAL A 130 -14.56 1.69 6.43
N ARG A 131 -13.56 1.56 5.56
CA ARG A 131 -12.94 2.69 4.87
C ARG A 131 -14.01 3.53 4.15
N ALA A 132 -14.05 4.83 4.46
CA ALA A 132 -14.99 5.77 3.86
C ALA A 132 -14.28 6.82 2.98
N THR A 133 -13.10 7.27 3.40
CA THR A 133 -12.25 8.19 2.62
C THR A 133 -10.77 7.80 2.78
N SER A 134 -9.86 8.62 2.23
CA SER A 134 -8.44 8.27 2.22
C SER A 134 -7.77 8.19 3.60
N GLY A 135 -8.34 8.84 4.61
CA GLY A 135 -7.80 8.84 5.97
C GLY A 135 -8.83 8.58 7.06
N HIS A 136 -10.06 8.20 6.67
CA HIS A 136 -11.15 8.02 7.63
C HIS A 136 -12.00 6.80 7.29
N PHE A 137 -12.60 6.24 8.33
CA PHE A 137 -13.50 5.10 8.27
C PHE A 137 -14.79 5.38 9.03
N GLU A 138 -15.83 4.66 8.66
CA GLU A 138 -17.07 4.51 9.40
C GLU A 138 -16.94 3.35 10.38
N VAL A 139 -17.67 3.40 11.49
CA VAL A 139 -17.76 2.31 12.47
C VAL A 139 -19.20 1.79 12.47
N LYS A 140 -19.39 0.58 11.94
CA LYS A 140 -20.69 -0.06 11.75
C LYS A 140 -20.86 -1.24 12.70
N ASN A 141 -22.07 -1.48 13.18
CA ASN A 141 -22.36 -2.61 14.07
C ASN A 141 -22.85 -3.82 13.26
N VAL A 142 -22.31 -5.00 13.54
CA VAL A 142 -22.63 -6.22 12.78
C VAL A 142 -24.11 -6.62 12.93
N LEU A 143 -24.70 -6.49 14.12
CA LEU A 143 -26.13 -6.79 14.31
C LEU A 143 -27.02 -5.82 13.52
N ALA A 144 -26.67 -4.54 13.50
CA ALA A 144 -27.44 -3.56 12.73
C ALA A 144 -27.40 -3.86 11.22
N GLU A 145 -26.23 -4.22 10.68
CA GLU A 145 -26.09 -4.63 9.29
C GLU A 145 -26.91 -5.91 8.98
N ALA A 146 -26.87 -6.90 9.87
CA ALA A 146 -27.66 -8.13 9.73
C ALA A 146 -29.18 -7.86 9.74
N GLN A 147 -29.61 -6.77 10.37
CA GLN A 147 -31.00 -6.28 10.36
C GLN A 147 -31.32 -5.41 9.13
N GLY A 148 -30.38 -5.22 8.20
CA GLY A 148 -30.54 -4.34 7.04
C GLY A 148 -30.50 -2.85 7.37
N ARG A 149 -29.94 -2.47 8.53
CA ARG A 149 -29.84 -1.08 8.98
C ARG A 149 -28.44 -0.53 8.69
N ASP A 150 -28.35 0.43 7.77
CA ASP A 150 -27.09 1.13 7.47
C ASP A 150 -26.87 2.29 8.47
N VAL A 151 -26.33 1.95 9.65
CA VAL A 151 -26.06 2.91 10.72
C VAL A 151 -24.60 2.90 11.16
N CYS A 152 -24.10 4.10 11.45
CA CYS A 152 -22.72 4.40 11.77
C CYS A 152 -22.61 5.09 13.14
N LEU A 153 -21.50 4.83 13.85
CA LEU A 153 -21.15 5.58 15.05
C LEU A 153 -20.99 7.06 14.70
N ARG A 154 -21.70 7.92 15.43
CA ARG A 154 -21.79 9.35 15.19
C ARG A 154 -21.47 10.14 16.45
N ALA A 155 -20.60 11.13 16.30
CA ALA A 155 -20.36 12.17 17.29
C ALA A 155 -21.42 13.27 17.20
N ALA A 156 -21.89 13.81 18.33
CA ALA A 156 -22.74 14.99 18.32
C ALA A 156 -21.97 16.22 17.76
N PRO A 157 -22.54 17.01 16.83
CA PRO A 157 -21.85 18.17 16.24
C PRO A 157 -21.91 19.45 17.09
N TRP A 158 -22.83 19.54 18.06
CA TRP A 158 -23.04 20.76 18.86
C TRP A 158 -22.36 20.73 20.24
N SER A 159 -21.96 19.56 20.72
CA SER A 159 -21.30 19.42 22.03
C SER A 159 -20.46 18.16 22.08
N LYS A 160 -19.30 18.25 22.73
CA LYS A 160 -18.59 17.08 23.25
C LYS A 160 -19.52 16.36 24.22
N GLY A 161 -19.76 15.06 24.02
CA GLY A 161 -20.79 14.32 24.73
C GLY A 161 -20.99 12.91 24.17
N PRO A 162 -22.12 12.26 24.54
CA PRO A 162 -22.38 10.87 24.16
C PRO A 162 -22.33 10.65 22.65
N VAL A 163 -21.83 9.49 22.24
CA VAL A 163 -21.91 9.03 20.85
C VAL A 163 -23.06 8.04 20.68
N THR A 164 -23.66 8.02 19.49
CA THR A 164 -24.83 7.19 19.17
C THR A 164 -24.69 6.62 17.77
N LEU A 165 -25.53 5.66 17.41
CA LEU A 165 -25.68 5.23 16.03
C LEU A 165 -26.70 6.10 15.30
N SER A 166 -26.41 6.39 14.04
CA SER A 166 -27.28 7.15 13.14
C SER A 166 -27.11 6.68 11.71
N PRO A 167 -28.08 6.90 10.80
CA PRO A 167 -27.95 6.51 9.39
C PRO A 167 -26.63 7.00 8.80
N CYS A 168 -25.87 6.12 8.13
CA CYS A 168 -24.54 6.45 7.60
C CYS A 168 -24.61 7.57 6.55
N ASP A 169 -25.65 7.55 5.71
CA ASP A 169 -25.95 8.50 4.63
C ASP A 169 -26.74 9.74 5.08
N GLY A 170 -26.81 10.01 6.40
CA GLY A 170 -27.59 11.12 6.94
C GLY A 170 -27.21 12.47 6.33
N THR A 171 -28.22 13.30 6.02
CA THR A 171 -28.08 14.59 5.35
C THR A 171 -27.60 15.73 6.27
N ASP A 172 -27.23 15.42 7.51
CA ASP A 172 -26.67 16.38 8.47
C ASP A 172 -25.16 16.57 8.22
N TYR A 173 -24.35 16.71 9.27
CA TYR A 173 -22.89 16.90 9.13
C TYR A 173 -22.20 15.55 8.84
N PRO A 174 -21.75 15.24 7.60
CA PRO A 174 -21.27 13.90 7.27
C PRO A 174 -19.99 13.53 8.03
N THR A 175 -19.15 14.53 8.31
CA THR A 175 -17.89 14.37 9.06
C THR A 175 -18.08 13.93 10.51
N THR A 176 -19.30 13.96 11.05
CA THR A 176 -19.61 13.43 12.38
C THR A 176 -19.58 11.91 12.47
N ARG A 177 -19.59 11.21 11.33
CA ARG A 177 -19.52 9.73 11.23
C ARG A 177 -18.17 9.21 10.77
N LEU A 178 -17.24 10.11 10.50
CA LEU A 178 -15.91 9.79 9.98
C LEU A 178 -14.91 9.78 11.13
N TRP A 179 -14.25 8.64 11.30
CA TRP A 179 -13.31 8.38 12.38
C TRP A 179 -11.92 8.12 11.84
N ARG A 180 -10.92 8.44 12.65
CA ARG A 180 -9.51 8.11 12.42
C ARG A 180 -8.92 7.49 13.68
N ALA A 181 -8.10 6.46 13.51
CA ALA A 181 -7.37 5.82 14.59
C ALA A 181 -5.91 6.31 14.61
N GLY A 182 -5.40 6.62 15.79
CA GLY A 182 -3.97 6.80 16.06
C GLY A 182 -3.47 5.60 16.85
N VAL A 183 -2.75 4.69 16.19
CA VAL A 183 -2.26 3.42 16.76
C VAL A 183 -0.89 3.63 17.38
N ASP A 184 -0.68 3.11 18.58
CA ASP A 184 0.63 3.10 19.24
C ASP A 184 1.35 1.77 19.07
N ALA A 185 2.58 1.69 19.58
CA ALA A 185 3.46 0.52 19.48
C ALA A 185 2.87 -0.77 20.11
N SER A 186 1.93 -0.65 21.04
CA SER A 186 1.25 -1.79 21.67
C SER A 186 0.10 -2.35 20.82
N GLY A 187 -0.34 -1.59 19.82
CA GLY A 187 -1.56 -1.87 19.04
C GLY A 187 -2.83 -1.27 19.64
N ALA A 188 -2.74 -0.67 20.83
CA ALA A 188 -3.81 0.18 21.33
C ALA A 188 -3.91 1.45 20.47
N PHE A 189 -5.09 2.05 20.41
CA PHE A 189 -5.32 3.23 19.60
C PHE A 189 -6.22 4.26 20.26
N THR A 190 -6.08 5.51 19.84
CA THR A 190 -7.04 6.58 20.11
C THR A 190 -7.97 6.74 18.91
N MET A 191 -9.20 7.16 19.14
CA MET A 191 -10.14 7.49 18.05
C MET A 191 -10.46 8.98 18.06
N GLN A 192 -10.27 9.61 16.90
CA GLN A 192 -10.63 11.00 16.65
C GLN A 192 -11.78 11.06 15.66
N ASN A 193 -12.66 12.03 15.85
CA ASN A 193 -13.76 12.30 14.93
C ASN A 193 -13.41 13.46 13.99
N LYS A 194 -13.66 13.30 12.69
CA LYS A 194 -13.27 14.29 11.68
C LYS A 194 -13.89 15.66 11.94
N TYR A 195 -15.20 15.73 12.24
CA TYR A 195 -15.88 17.00 12.49
C TYR A 195 -15.18 17.82 13.60
N TRP A 196 -14.86 17.18 14.72
CA TRP A 196 -14.22 17.84 15.86
C TRP A 196 -12.76 18.23 15.61
N VAL A 197 -12.05 17.51 14.75
CA VAL A 197 -10.71 17.91 14.29
C VAL A 197 -10.81 19.14 13.39
N ASP A 198 -11.73 19.13 12.43
CA ASP A 198 -11.90 20.22 11.46
C ASP A 198 -12.33 21.54 12.14
N THR A 199 -13.11 21.49 13.21
CA THR A 199 -13.57 22.68 13.96
C THR A 199 -12.60 23.11 15.07
N GLY A 200 -11.38 22.57 15.12
CA GLY A 200 -10.36 22.95 16.11
C GLY A 200 -10.64 22.48 17.54
N GLY A 201 -11.55 21.53 17.73
CA GLY A 201 -12.06 21.12 19.03
C GLY A 201 -11.21 20.09 19.78
N GLY A 202 -10.23 19.43 19.14
CA GLY A 202 -9.31 18.48 19.78
C GLY A 202 -10.00 17.50 20.74
N ALA A 203 -10.71 16.51 20.19
CA ALA A 203 -11.49 15.56 20.98
C ALA A 203 -11.19 14.11 20.58
N THR A 204 -11.19 13.21 21.56
CA THR A 204 -11.07 11.77 21.36
C THR A 204 -12.30 11.05 21.91
N LEU A 205 -12.60 9.89 21.35
CA LEU A 205 -13.59 8.98 21.91
C LEU A 205 -13.03 8.37 23.20
N GLN A 206 -13.81 8.46 24.27
CA GLN A 206 -13.41 7.99 25.59
C GLN A 206 -14.54 7.24 26.28
N SER A 207 -14.18 6.34 27.19
CA SER A 207 -15.13 5.78 28.15
C SER A 207 -15.54 6.82 29.18
N MET A 208 -16.83 6.88 29.50
CA MET A 208 -17.41 7.80 30.48
C MET A 208 -18.65 7.17 31.13
N ASN A 209 -18.61 6.95 32.44
CA ASN A 209 -19.75 6.48 33.24
C ASN A 209 -20.48 5.25 32.64
N GLY A 210 -19.73 4.24 32.17
CA GLY A 210 -20.30 3.03 31.54
C GLY A 210 -20.82 3.21 30.11
N THR A 211 -20.61 4.39 29.53
CA THR A 211 -20.94 4.74 28.15
C THR A 211 -19.72 5.29 27.41
N VAL A 212 -19.92 5.78 26.19
CA VAL A 212 -18.88 6.36 25.35
C VAL A 212 -19.22 7.80 24.94
N ALA A 213 -18.22 8.68 25.00
CA ALA A 213 -18.39 10.09 24.72
C ALA A 213 -17.17 10.68 24.01
N MET A 214 -17.41 11.72 23.21
CA MET A 214 -16.35 12.62 22.75
C MET A 214 -15.97 13.56 23.89
N LEU A 215 -14.71 13.54 24.29
CA LEU A 215 -14.16 14.38 25.37
C LEU A 215 -12.87 15.08 24.90
N PRO A 216 -12.41 16.15 25.57
CA PRO A 216 -11.11 16.75 25.28
C PRO A 216 -10.01 15.69 25.24
N ALA A 217 -9.14 15.75 24.24
CA ALA A 217 -8.09 14.75 24.04
C ALA A 217 -7.19 14.63 25.28
N VAL A 218 -7.01 13.40 25.76
CA VAL A 218 -6.14 13.07 26.89
C VAL A 218 -5.34 11.81 26.58
N GLU A 219 -4.14 11.73 27.16
CA GLU A 219 -3.29 10.54 27.15
C GLU A 219 -3.59 9.68 28.39
N GLN A 220 -4.77 9.06 28.42
CA GLN A 220 -5.26 8.26 29.56
C GLN A 220 -5.87 6.94 29.08
N PRO A 221 -5.93 5.89 29.94
CA PRO A 221 -6.54 4.61 29.58
C PRO A 221 -7.98 4.72 29.07
N ALA A 222 -8.73 5.75 29.53
CA ALA A 222 -10.11 5.99 29.08
C ALA A 222 -10.21 6.35 27.59
N ALA A 223 -9.15 6.90 26.99
CA ALA A 223 -9.08 7.24 25.57
C ALA A 223 -8.43 6.16 24.70
N ARG A 224 -8.03 5.03 25.30
CA ARG A 224 -7.27 3.97 24.63
C ARG A 224 -8.13 2.74 24.40
N TRP A 225 -8.09 2.24 23.18
CA TRP A 225 -8.95 1.19 22.68
C TRP A 225 -8.12 0.02 22.13
N THR A 226 -8.65 -1.19 22.23
CA THR A 226 -8.16 -2.36 21.51
C THR A 226 -9.25 -2.88 20.58
N TYR A 227 -8.83 -3.53 19.49
CA TYR A 227 -9.74 -4.02 18.47
C TYR A 227 -9.26 -5.36 17.91
N GLU A 228 -10.15 -6.35 17.93
CA GLU A 228 -9.90 -7.71 17.42
C GLU A 228 -10.25 -7.80 15.92
N GLY A 229 -9.68 -6.89 15.12
CA GLY A 229 -9.85 -6.82 13.67
C GLY A 229 -8.80 -5.91 13.04
N GLU A 230 -8.90 -5.69 11.74
CA GLU A 230 -7.96 -4.82 11.01
C GLU A 230 -8.45 -3.36 10.99
N LEU A 231 -7.58 -2.43 11.40
CA LEU A 231 -7.83 -1.00 11.29
C LEU A 231 -7.56 -0.54 9.84
N PRO A 232 -8.47 0.20 9.20
CA PRO A 232 -8.22 0.77 7.89
C PRO A 232 -7.02 1.71 7.90
N SER A 233 -6.02 1.40 7.08
CA SER A 233 -4.80 2.22 6.90
C SER A 233 -5.12 3.45 6.06
N PRO A 234 -4.43 4.59 6.13
CA PRO A 234 -4.63 5.63 5.13
C PRO A 234 -4.35 5.09 3.71
N MET A 235 -5.25 5.36 2.74
CA MET A 235 -5.14 4.92 1.34
C MET A 235 -5.76 5.94 0.38
N ARG A 236 -5.11 6.23 -0.74
CA ARG A 236 -5.71 6.90 -1.90
C ARG A 236 -5.94 5.86 -3.00
N ILE A 237 -7.14 5.31 -3.08
CA ILE A 237 -7.46 4.28 -4.09
C ILE A 237 -7.35 4.88 -5.50
N VAL A 238 -6.39 4.37 -6.29
CA VAL A 238 -6.18 4.72 -7.69
C VAL A 238 -6.20 3.43 -8.52
N THR A 239 -7.40 3.00 -8.90
CA THR A 239 -7.65 1.75 -9.63
C THR A 239 -8.62 1.98 -10.79
N GLY A 240 -8.85 0.93 -11.58
CA GLY A 240 -9.75 0.93 -12.74
C GLY A 240 -9.05 1.32 -14.04
N ALA A 241 -9.83 1.38 -15.11
CA ALA A 241 -9.38 1.92 -16.39
C ALA A 241 -9.43 3.45 -16.35
N ARG A 242 -8.31 4.11 -16.63
CA ARG A 242 -8.18 5.57 -16.61
C ARG A 242 -7.75 6.10 -17.97
N ARG A 243 -8.33 7.24 -18.35
CA ARG A 243 -8.05 7.92 -19.62
C ARG A 243 -7.11 9.10 -19.41
N VAL A 244 -6.10 9.20 -20.26
CA VAL A 244 -5.09 10.27 -20.27
C VAL A 244 -5.27 11.11 -21.53
N LEU A 245 -5.37 12.42 -21.37
CA LEU A 245 -5.09 13.36 -22.46
C LEU A 245 -3.62 13.76 -22.39
N LEU A 246 -2.85 13.40 -23.41
CA LEU A 246 -1.45 13.78 -23.56
C LEU A 246 -1.33 14.90 -24.60
N LEU A 247 -0.66 15.98 -24.24
CA LEU A 247 -0.34 17.07 -25.16
C LEU A 247 1.16 17.06 -25.44
N SER A 248 1.56 16.86 -26.69
CA SER A 248 2.85 17.37 -27.18
C SER A 248 2.61 18.81 -27.60
N ALA A 249 3.11 19.71 -26.77
CA ALA A 249 2.79 21.12 -26.82
C ALA A 249 4.05 21.96 -27.02
N HIS A 250 3.85 23.24 -27.28
CA HIS A 250 4.90 24.24 -27.33
C HIS A 250 4.33 25.60 -26.92
N PHE A 251 5.19 26.55 -26.57
CA PHE A 251 4.79 27.94 -26.45
C PHE A 251 5.00 28.68 -27.78
N THR A 252 4.31 29.79 -27.98
CA THR A 252 4.39 30.57 -29.22
C THR A 252 5.84 30.91 -29.56
N GLY A 253 6.25 30.62 -30.79
CA GLY A 253 7.63 30.83 -31.27
C GLY A 253 8.61 29.71 -30.93
N GLN A 254 8.17 28.66 -30.23
CA GLN A 254 8.92 27.42 -30.04
C GLN A 254 8.42 26.33 -30.99
N GLN A 255 9.26 25.32 -31.20
CA GLN A 255 8.89 24.08 -31.89
C GLN A 255 8.62 22.99 -30.84
N ALA A 256 7.52 22.26 -30.97
CA ALA A 256 7.21 21.15 -30.07
C ALA A 256 8.28 20.04 -30.12
N ASN A 257 8.45 19.32 -29.01
CA ASN A 257 9.28 18.11 -28.99
C ASN A 257 8.68 17.03 -29.91
N PRO A 258 9.49 16.08 -30.42
CA PRO A 258 8.98 14.98 -31.23
C PRO A 258 7.88 14.19 -30.50
N ALA A 259 6.70 14.10 -31.12
CA ALA A 259 5.52 13.52 -30.48
C ALA A 259 5.63 12.01 -30.22
N GLU A 260 6.12 11.22 -31.18
CA GLU A 260 6.14 9.75 -31.05
C GLU A 260 6.97 9.24 -29.87
N PRO A 261 8.20 9.73 -29.60
CA PRO A 261 8.92 9.36 -28.38
C PRO A 261 8.15 9.65 -27.09
N VAL A 262 7.43 10.78 -27.03
CA VAL A 262 6.62 11.16 -25.87
C VAL A 262 5.40 10.24 -25.74
N ARG A 263 4.71 9.96 -26.85
CA ARG A 263 3.59 9.01 -26.92
C ARG A 263 4.02 7.65 -26.38
N LYS A 264 5.16 7.14 -26.85
CA LYS A 264 5.68 5.83 -26.45
C LYS A 264 6.05 5.79 -24.97
N ALA A 265 6.68 6.84 -24.45
CA ALA A 265 7.02 6.92 -23.03
C ALA A 265 5.79 6.90 -22.10
N VAL A 266 4.62 7.36 -22.57
CA VAL A 266 3.36 7.32 -21.80
C VAL A 266 2.58 6.03 -22.06
N PHE A 267 2.28 5.71 -23.32
CA PHE A 267 1.34 4.66 -23.70
C PHE A 267 1.99 3.34 -24.12
N GLY A 268 3.26 3.37 -24.51
CA GLY A 268 4.00 2.20 -25.00
C GLY A 268 3.56 1.72 -26.38
N ASP A 269 4.20 0.63 -26.81
CA ASP A 269 3.86 -0.18 -27.99
C ASP A 269 3.68 -1.66 -27.57
N GLY A 270 2.63 -1.95 -26.78
CA GLY A 270 2.41 -3.27 -26.18
C GLY A 270 3.04 -3.40 -24.80
N ASP A 271 3.67 -4.55 -24.50
CA ASP A 271 4.29 -4.82 -23.19
C ASP A 271 5.78 -4.40 -23.18
N ASP A 272 6.09 -3.19 -23.68
CA ASP A 272 7.45 -2.65 -23.64
C ASP A 272 7.82 -2.17 -22.22
N PHE A 273 9.06 -2.43 -21.77
CA PHE A 273 9.53 -2.00 -20.45
C PHE A 273 10.02 -0.55 -20.46
N ALA A 274 9.31 0.30 -21.20
CA ALA A 274 9.69 1.67 -21.50
C ALA A 274 8.50 2.63 -21.56
N SER A 275 7.37 2.28 -20.93
CA SER A 275 6.18 3.13 -20.87
C SER A 275 5.57 3.21 -19.47
N LEU A 276 4.95 4.35 -19.16
CA LEU A 276 4.17 4.54 -17.93
C LEU A 276 3.01 3.54 -17.86
N ALA A 277 2.25 3.37 -18.95
CA ALA A 277 1.07 2.52 -18.99
C ALA A 277 1.38 1.06 -18.62
N HIS A 278 2.46 0.49 -19.18
CA HIS A 278 2.88 -0.87 -18.83
C HIS A 278 3.45 -0.94 -17.40
N TYR A 279 4.25 0.04 -16.99
CA TYR A 279 4.79 0.13 -15.64
C TYR A 279 3.69 0.09 -14.57
N VAL A 280 2.65 0.93 -14.67
CA VAL A 280 1.59 0.96 -13.66
C VAL A 280 0.68 -0.26 -13.73
N LYS A 281 0.48 -0.84 -14.92
CA LYS A 281 -0.24 -2.11 -15.08
C LYS A 281 0.45 -3.23 -14.31
N LEU A 282 1.78 -3.34 -14.41
CA LEU A 282 2.56 -4.33 -13.67
C LEU A 282 2.59 -4.01 -12.17
N ALA A 283 2.95 -2.78 -11.80
CA ALA A 283 3.06 -2.38 -10.40
C ALA A 283 1.74 -2.59 -9.64
N SER A 284 0.60 -2.35 -10.30
CA SER A 284 -0.75 -2.51 -9.74
C SER A 284 -1.34 -3.92 -9.84
N ARG A 285 -0.63 -4.90 -10.42
CA ARG A 285 -1.15 -6.26 -10.70
C ARG A 285 -2.43 -6.21 -11.56
N GLY A 286 -2.47 -5.30 -12.52
CA GLY A 286 -3.60 -5.07 -13.41
C GLY A 286 -4.78 -4.32 -12.79
N LYS A 287 -4.70 -3.88 -11.53
CA LYS A 287 -5.77 -3.10 -10.87
C LYS A 287 -5.89 -1.68 -11.45
N LEU A 288 -4.88 -1.17 -12.14
CA LEU A 288 -4.88 0.10 -12.84
C LEU A 288 -4.40 -0.09 -14.28
N THR A 289 -5.15 0.46 -15.23
CA THR A 289 -4.72 0.54 -16.63
C THR A 289 -4.87 1.97 -17.14
N LEU A 290 -3.88 2.43 -17.91
CA LEU A 290 -3.90 3.74 -18.56
C LEU A 290 -4.05 3.57 -20.07
N THR A 291 -4.99 4.32 -20.63
CA THR A 291 -5.17 4.48 -22.08
C THR A 291 -5.37 5.96 -22.37
N GLY A 292 -5.33 6.39 -23.62
CA GLY A 292 -5.51 7.81 -23.85
C GLY A 292 -5.47 8.27 -25.29
N THR A 293 -5.53 9.58 -25.43
CA THR A 293 -5.46 10.32 -26.69
C THR A 293 -4.32 11.31 -26.61
N MET A 294 -3.60 11.46 -27.72
CA MET A 294 -2.55 12.46 -27.84
C MET A 294 -2.95 13.55 -28.82
N LEU A 295 -2.78 14.81 -28.41
CA LEU A 295 -2.76 15.95 -29.32
C LEU A 295 -1.30 16.35 -29.57
N THR A 296 -0.95 16.56 -30.83
CA THR A 296 0.40 16.93 -31.26
C THR A 296 0.48 18.40 -31.65
N ASP A 297 1.66 18.99 -31.50
CA ASP A 297 1.95 20.37 -31.91
C ASP A 297 0.94 21.40 -31.37
N VAL A 298 0.62 21.32 -30.08
CA VAL A 298 -0.37 22.20 -29.42
C VAL A 298 0.29 23.51 -28.96
N ASP A 299 -0.11 24.64 -29.54
CA ASP A 299 0.34 25.97 -29.07
C ASP A 299 -0.38 26.37 -27.78
N LEU A 300 0.38 26.53 -26.70
CA LEU A 300 -0.10 26.98 -25.37
C LEU A 300 -0.23 28.51 -25.27
N GLY A 301 0.22 29.24 -26.29
CA GLY A 301 0.33 30.69 -26.27
C GLY A 301 1.66 31.16 -25.68
N ALA A 302 1.65 32.37 -25.10
CA ALA A 302 2.85 32.95 -24.49
C ALA A 302 3.32 32.15 -23.27
N PHE A 303 4.64 31.98 -23.12
CA PHE A 303 5.23 31.35 -21.94
C PHE A 303 4.94 32.17 -20.67
N PRO A 304 4.40 31.59 -19.61
CA PRO A 304 4.08 32.33 -18.40
C PRO A 304 5.34 32.62 -17.58
N ALA A 305 5.50 33.90 -17.18
CA ALA A 305 6.60 34.32 -16.33
C ALA A 305 6.65 33.51 -15.02
N GLY A 306 7.86 33.22 -14.57
CA GLY A 306 8.16 32.38 -13.41
C GLY A 306 7.90 30.88 -13.62
N CYS A 307 7.56 30.42 -14.82
CA CYS A 307 7.13 29.03 -15.06
C CYS A 307 5.96 28.64 -14.12
N GLN A 308 4.93 29.49 -14.02
CA GLN A 308 3.77 29.22 -13.17
C GLN A 308 2.97 28.01 -13.69
N SER A 309 3.13 26.86 -13.03
CA SER A 309 2.51 25.58 -13.42
C SER A 309 1.00 25.65 -13.55
N GLY A 310 0.32 26.34 -12.63
CA GLY A 310 -1.14 26.55 -12.70
C GLY A 310 -1.57 27.29 -13.97
N THR A 311 -0.78 28.26 -14.43
CA THR A 311 -1.03 28.98 -15.69
C THR A 311 -0.77 28.10 -16.90
N ILE A 312 0.32 27.32 -16.92
CA ILE A 312 0.63 26.36 -17.99
C ILE A 312 -0.50 25.33 -18.14
N ILE A 313 -1.01 24.79 -17.03
CA ILE A 313 -2.13 23.85 -17.04
C ILE A 313 -3.42 24.52 -17.55
N ALA A 314 -3.71 25.76 -17.14
CA ALA A 314 -4.87 26.49 -17.66
C ALA A 314 -4.76 26.74 -19.17
N GLN A 315 -3.56 27.09 -19.66
CA GLN A 315 -3.27 27.25 -21.09
C GLN A 315 -3.45 25.94 -21.85
N ALA A 316 -2.94 24.82 -21.33
CA ALA A 316 -3.11 23.49 -21.91
C ALA A 316 -4.59 23.08 -22.04
N ARG A 317 -5.41 23.35 -21.01
CA ARG A 317 -6.86 23.11 -21.03
C ARG A 317 -7.55 23.96 -22.08
N ALA A 318 -7.22 25.24 -22.17
CA ALA A 318 -7.79 26.14 -23.17
C ALA A 318 -7.39 25.74 -24.61
N ALA A 319 -6.12 25.38 -24.82
CA ALA A 319 -5.59 25.00 -26.13
C ALA A 319 -6.14 23.66 -26.64
N SER A 320 -6.31 22.66 -25.76
CA SER A 320 -6.99 21.41 -26.11
C SER A 320 -8.46 21.63 -26.44
N LEU A 321 -9.17 22.45 -25.66
CA LEU A 321 -10.57 22.80 -25.92
C LEU A 321 -10.74 23.55 -27.25
N ALA A 322 -9.81 24.46 -27.60
CA ALA A 322 -9.81 25.15 -28.89
C ALA A 322 -9.65 24.19 -30.09
N ARG A 323 -9.11 22.98 -29.85
CA ARG A 323 -9.04 21.89 -30.84
C ARG A 323 -10.22 20.91 -30.74
N GLY A 324 -11.25 21.25 -29.97
CA GLY A 324 -12.46 20.44 -29.81
C GLY A 324 -12.31 19.25 -28.87
N VAL A 325 -11.27 19.21 -28.04
CA VAL A 325 -11.06 18.14 -27.05
C VAL A 325 -11.10 18.73 -25.65
N ASP A 326 -12.16 18.41 -24.90
CA ASP A 326 -12.26 18.84 -23.50
C ASP A 326 -11.45 17.90 -22.59
N SER A 327 -10.40 18.46 -21.97
CA SER A 327 -9.59 17.75 -20.98
C SER A 327 -10.39 17.21 -19.78
N ALA A 328 -11.55 17.79 -19.46
CA ALA A 328 -12.41 17.33 -18.36
C ALA A 328 -13.05 15.96 -18.64
N GLU A 329 -13.06 15.50 -19.89
CA GLU A 329 -13.49 14.14 -20.22
C GLU A 329 -12.45 13.08 -19.85
N PHE A 330 -11.20 13.46 -19.56
CA PHE A 330 -10.11 12.54 -19.23
C PHE A 330 -9.85 12.51 -17.72
N ASP A 331 -9.39 11.37 -17.19
CA ASP A 331 -8.99 11.27 -15.78
C ASP A 331 -7.69 12.01 -15.49
N TYR A 332 -6.82 12.16 -16.50
CA TYR A 332 -5.50 12.78 -16.39
C TYR A 332 -5.18 13.73 -17.55
N LEU A 333 -4.45 14.80 -17.25
CA LEU A 333 -3.89 15.73 -18.24
C LEU A 333 -2.36 15.75 -18.14
N PHE A 334 -1.68 15.22 -19.16
CA PHE A 334 -0.24 15.23 -19.27
C PHE A 334 0.19 16.19 -20.37
N VAL A 335 1.19 17.02 -20.10
CA VAL A 335 1.64 18.06 -21.03
C VAL A 335 3.16 17.99 -21.13
N ASP A 336 3.68 17.70 -22.31
CA ASP A 336 5.10 17.85 -22.64
C ASP A 336 5.31 19.12 -23.46
N TYR A 337 6.34 19.89 -23.12
CA TYR A 337 6.75 21.07 -23.86
C TYR A 337 8.28 21.19 -23.92
N PRO A 338 8.85 21.98 -24.85
CA PRO A 338 10.29 22.15 -24.98
C PRO A 338 10.93 22.69 -23.71
N ARG A 339 12.18 22.30 -23.45
CA ARG A 339 12.91 22.71 -22.25
C ARG A 339 12.99 24.24 -22.17
N SER A 340 12.49 24.78 -21.06
CA SER A 340 12.75 26.15 -20.61
C SER A 340 13.68 26.12 -19.39
N SER A 341 14.69 26.99 -19.38
CA SER A 341 15.58 27.19 -18.24
C SER A 341 14.93 27.96 -17.09
N GLU A 342 13.76 28.55 -17.32
CA GLU A 342 12.95 29.23 -16.31
C GLU A 342 12.30 28.23 -15.36
N CYS A 343 11.86 27.08 -15.87
CA CYS A 343 11.40 25.95 -15.06
C CYS A 343 12.59 25.22 -14.44
N LYS A 344 12.60 25.07 -13.10
CA LYS A 344 13.71 24.42 -12.35
C LYS A 344 13.54 22.92 -12.17
N PHE A 345 12.61 22.33 -12.91
CA PHE A 345 12.27 20.92 -12.87
C PHE A 345 12.37 20.29 -14.27
N ALA A 346 12.52 18.96 -14.32
CA ALA A 346 12.43 18.18 -15.55
C ALA A 346 11.00 17.64 -15.77
N GLY A 347 10.34 17.25 -14.68
CA GLY A 347 8.92 16.98 -14.59
C GLY A 347 8.33 17.66 -13.35
N LEU A 348 7.02 17.91 -13.36
CA LEU A 348 6.28 18.41 -12.20
C LEU A 348 4.86 17.86 -12.22
N ALA A 349 4.36 17.44 -11.07
CA ALA A 349 3.00 16.95 -10.92
C ALA A 349 2.29 17.52 -9.70
N ALA A 350 0.96 17.43 -9.69
CA ALA A 350 0.21 17.64 -8.46
C ALA A 350 0.39 16.48 -7.48
N ARG A 351 0.47 16.80 -6.19
CA ARG A 351 0.64 15.82 -5.11
C ARG A 351 -0.40 15.98 -3.98
N PRO A 352 -1.41 15.09 -3.91
CA PRO A 352 -1.83 14.17 -4.96
C PRO A 352 -2.53 14.93 -6.10
N GLY A 353 -2.68 14.31 -7.27
CA GLY A 353 -3.42 14.93 -8.36
C GLY A 353 -3.41 14.16 -9.66
N GLN A 354 -3.85 14.85 -10.72
CA GLN A 354 -4.23 14.27 -12.01
C GLN A 354 -3.58 15.00 -13.20
N TRP A 355 -2.51 15.75 -12.96
CA TRP A 355 -1.76 16.39 -14.04
C TRP A 355 -0.26 16.24 -13.86
N ILE A 356 0.44 16.20 -15.00
CA ILE A 356 1.90 16.14 -15.10
C ILE A 356 2.35 17.12 -16.18
N LEU A 357 3.39 17.91 -15.89
CA LEU A 357 4.11 18.76 -16.82
C LEU A 357 5.49 18.17 -17.06
N SER A 358 5.91 18.09 -18.32
CA SER A 358 7.28 17.78 -18.70
C SER A 358 7.96 18.99 -19.33
N ASN A 359 9.18 19.28 -18.87
CA ASN A 359 10.03 20.36 -19.32
C ASN A 359 11.16 19.81 -20.20
N GLY A 360 10.82 19.32 -21.39
CA GLY A 360 11.75 18.74 -22.36
C GLY A 360 12.21 17.31 -22.04
N SER A 361 11.50 16.60 -21.16
CA SER A 361 11.86 15.26 -20.71
C SER A 361 10.81 14.19 -21.06
N GLY A 362 9.78 14.54 -21.85
CA GLY A 362 8.66 13.65 -22.14
C GLY A 362 9.02 12.37 -22.88
N HIS A 363 10.21 12.28 -23.47
CA HIS A 363 10.72 11.06 -24.11
C HIS A 363 11.17 9.98 -23.10
N GLY A 364 11.38 10.33 -21.83
CA GLY A 364 11.80 9.40 -20.78
C GLY A 364 10.62 8.89 -19.96
N TYR A 365 10.28 7.61 -20.05
CA TYR A 365 9.18 7.03 -19.27
C TYR A 365 9.40 7.14 -17.75
N TRP A 366 10.66 7.10 -17.30
CA TRP A 366 11.03 7.21 -15.89
C TRP A 366 10.57 8.55 -15.29
N MET A 367 10.49 9.61 -16.09
CA MET A 367 9.96 10.90 -15.64
C MET A 367 8.45 10.78 -15.43
N TRP A 368 7.72 10.19 -16.40
CA TRP A 368 6.29 9.97 -16.24
C TRP A 368 5.95 9.05 -15.07
N THR A 369 6.74 8.01 -14.79
CA THR A 369 6.55 7.15 -13.61
C THR A 369 6.88 7.88 -12.31
N HIS A 370 7.96 8.66 -12.27
CA HIS A 370 8.28 9.50 -11.12
C HIS A 370 7.15 10.47 -10.78
N GLU A 371 6.71 11.24 -11.78
CA GLU A 371 5.65 12.23 -11.63
C GLU A 371 4.26 11.60 -11.36
N PHE A 372 3.99 10.41 -11.91
CA PHE A 372 2.78 9.67 -11.56
C PHE A 372 2.79 9.24 -10.09
N GLY A 373 3.95 8.92 -9.52
CA GLY A 373 4.12 8.66 -8.09
C GLY A 373 3.71 9.85 -7.23
N HIS A 374 4.07 11.08 -7.63
CA HIS A 374 3.54 12.29 -7.00
C HIS A 374 2.02 12.40 -7.14
N GLY A 375 1.46 12.05 -8.30
CA GLY A 375 0.00 11.97 -8.51
C GLY A 375 -0.72 10.99 -7.56
N LEU A 376 -0.07 9.89 -7.19
CA LEU A 376 -0.52 8.95 -6.14
C LEU A 376 -0.46 9.55 -4.74
N GLY A 377 0.25 10.67 -4.56
CA GLY A 377 0.43 11.36 -3.28
C GLY A 377 1.79 11.13 -2.63
N ALA A 378 2.74 10.46 -3.30
CA ALA A 378 4.07 10.25 -2.75
C ALA A 378 4.88 11.57 -2.75
N GLY A 379 5.54 11.90 -1.64
CA GLY A 379 6.66 12.84 -1.63
C GLY A 379 7.96 12.16 -2.07
N HIS A 380 8.99 12.95 -2.37
CA HIS A 380 10.33 12.39 -2.54
C HIS A 380 10.75 11.72 -1.23
N PRO A 381 11.18 10.45 -1.24
CA PRO A 381 11.58 9.77 -0.03
C PRO A 381 12.83 10.39 0.57
N ASP A 382 12.94 10.33 1.89
CA ASP A 382 14.16 10.68 2.61
C ASP A 382 15.01 9.41 2.84
N SER A 383 16.24 9.56 3.31
CA SER A 383 16.97 8.47 3.99
C SER A 383 17.21 8.75 5.47
N LEU A 384 17.40 7.66 6.22
CA LEU A 384 17.86 7.66 7.59
C LEU A 384 19.18 6.92 7.67
N GLN A 385 20.26 7.66 7.94
CA GLN A 385 21.65 7.23 7.80
C GLN A 385 22.37 7.27 9.14
N ASN A 386 23.55 6.64 9.22
CA ASN A 386 24.48 6.77 10.35
C ASN A 386 23.84 6.47 11.71
N CYS A 387 22.85 5.59 11.74
CA CYS A 387 22.25 5.15 12.99
C CYS A 387 23.29 4.44 13.87
N PRO A 388 23.29 4.65 15.19
CA PRO A 388 24.18 3.94 16.09
C PRO A 388 24.00 2.42 16.01
N THR A 389 25.04 1.67 16.35
CA THR A 389 24.97 0.22 16.50
C THR A 389 25.23 -0.19 17.95
N ASP A 390 24.39 -1.07 18.49
CA ASP A 390 24.59 -1.68 19.80
C ASP A 390 24.37 -3.20 19.75
N GLY A 391 25.24 -3.97 20.40
CA GLY A 391 25.19 -5.44 20.36
C GLY A 391 25.15 -6.03 18.93
N GLY A 392 25.74 -5.33 17.95
CA GLY A 392 25.71 -5.72 16.54
C GLY A 392 24.38 -5.49 15.81
N ALA A 393 23.44 -4.75 16.41
CA ALA A 393 22.20 -4.32 15.78
C ALA A 393 22.20 -2.81 15.50
N VAL A 394 21.57 -2.42 14.39
CA VAL A 394 21.32 -1.00 14.11
C VAL A 394 20.20 -0.48 15.01
N MET A 395 20.40 0.67 15.63
CA MET A 395 19.47 1.28 16.58
C MET A 395 18.74 2.44 15.90
N LEU A 396 17.49 2.22 15.51
CA LEU A 396 16.62 3.29 15.02
C LEU A 396 15.98 4.02 16.19
N GLY A 397 16.26 5.31 16.26
CA GLY A 397 15.82 6.18 17.34
C GLY A 397 16.66 7.46 17.31
N ASP A 398 17.06 7.92 18.49
CA ASP A 398 17.94 9.07 18.62
C ASP A 398 19.35 8.75 18.08
N GLY A 399 19.96 9.73 17.44
CA GLY A 399 21.33 9.64 16.92
C GLY A 399 21.46 9.21 15.45
N CYS A 400 20.38 8.86 14.78
CA CYS A 400 20.36 8.73 13.32
C CYS A 400 20.40 10.11 12.63
N ALA A 401 21.02 10.20 11.47
CA ALA A 401 21.06 11.40 10.64
C ALA A 401 20.00 11.33 9.51
N LYS A 402 19.30 12.43 9.28
CA LYS A 402 18.45 12.57 8.09
C LYS A 402 19.34 12.78 6.86
N GLY A 403 19.16 11.95 5.84
CA GLY A 403 19.81 12.07 4.54
C GLY A 403 18.93 12.76 3.49
N GLY A 404 19.31 12.60 2.22
CA GLY A 404 18.63 13.19 1.07
C GLY A 404 17.67 12.24 0.37
N ILE A 405 17.47 12.48 -0.93
CA ILE A 405 16.67 11.64 -1.83
C ILE A 405 17.60 10.62 -2.48
N ASP A 406 17.62 9.40 -1.95
CA ASP A 406 18.55 8.35 -2.35
C ASP A 406 18.01 6.94 -2.07
N ASP A 407 16.75 6.67 -2.44
CA ASP A 407 16.16 5.33 -2.40
C ASP A 407 16.28 4.64 -3.78
N PRO A 408 17.20 3.68 -3.96
CA PRO A 408 17.42 3.02 -5.26
C PRO A 408 16.27 2.12 -5.70
N THR A 409 15.30 1.84 -4.82
CA THR A 409 14.17 0.94 -5.05
C THR A 409 12.84 1.68 -5.22
N ASP A 410 12.86 3.02 -5.20
CA ASP A 410 11.70 3.87 -5.42
C ASP A 410 11.93 4.80 -6.61
N THR A 411 11.08 4.73 -7.65
CA THR A 411 11.16 5.65 -8.80
C THR A 411 11.05 7.13 -8.39
N VAL A 412 10.29 7.41 -7.33
CA VAL A 412 10.15 8.76 -6.76
C VAL A 412 11.41 9.16 -5.96
N GLY A 413 12.20 8.18 -5.51
CA GLY A 413 13.44 8.33 -4.76
C GLY A 413 14.75 8.30 -5.54
N GLY A 414 14.69 8.30 -6.87
CA GLY A 414 15.87 8.18 -7.72
C GLY A 414 16.21 6.75 -8.15
N GLY A 415 15.35 5.77 -7.86
CA GLY A 415 15.45 4.40 -8.37
C GLY A 415 15.21 4.26 -9.88
N GLY A 416 14.87 5.35 -10.58
CA GLY A 416 14.68 5.35 -12.03
C GLY A 416 13.59 4.39 -12.47
N ARG A 417 13.99 3.24 -13.04
CA ARG A 417 13.09 2.21 -13.58
C ARG A 417 12.44 1.28 -12.56
N ARG A 418 12.87 1.32 -11.29
CA ARG A 418 12.34 0.42 -10.26
C ARG A 418 10.87 0.69 -9.99
N MET A 419 10.08 -0.38 -9.82
CA MET A 419 8.66 -0.27 -9.52
C MET A 419 8.41 0.23 -8.10
N TYR A 420 7.27 0.89 -7.91
CA TYR A 420 6.90 1.52 -6.64
C TYR A 420 7.00 0.55 -5.45
N PRO A 421 7.48 1.02 -4.29
CA PRO A 421 7.56 0.21 -3.09
C PRO A 421 6.18 -0.19 -2.54
N VAL A 422 6.17 -1.20 -1.69
CA VAL A 422 4.99 -1.87 -1.14
C VAL A 422 4.08 -0.92 -0.38
N ASP A 423 4.61 0.14 0.24
CA ASP A 423 3.81 1.18 0.90
C ASP A 423 3.03 2.03 -0.09
N TYR A 424 3.60 2.37 -1.25
CA TYR A 424 2.87 3.10 -2.30
C TYR A 424 1.80 2.21 -2.91
N GLN A 425 2.08 0.92 -3.10
CA GLN A 425 1.10 -0.03 -3.61
C GLN A 425 -0.06 -0.24 -2.64
N LEU A 426 0.21 -0.33 -1.33
CA LEU A 426 -0.82 -0.35 -0.29
C LEU A 426 -1.61 0.96 -0.30
N PHE A 427 -0.91 2.10 -0.30
CA PHE A 427 -1.55 3.41 -0.30
C PHE A 427 -2.44 3.63 -1.52
N ALA A 428 -2.02 3.18 -2.70
CA ALA A 428 -2.78 3.27 -3.94
C ALA A 428 -3.97 2.29 -4.04
N GLY A 429 -4.13 1.37 -3.07
CA GLY A 429 -5.14 0.31 -3.08
C GLY A 429 -4.82 -0.85 -4.03
N TRP A 430 -3.57 -0.99 -4.44
CA TRP A 430 -3.10 -2.10 -5.29
C TRP A 430 -2.75 -3.34 -4.47
N LEU A 431 -2.38 -3.12 -3.22
CA LEU A 431 -2.35 -4.12 -2.15
C LEU A 431 -3.38 -3.72 -1.08
N ASP A 432 -3.77 -4.68 -0.25
CA ASP A 432 -4.62 -4.43 0.91
C ASP A 432 -3.94 -4.75 2.24
N GLU A 433 -4.61 -4.47 3.35
CA GLU A 433 -4.11 -4.78 4.69
C GLU A 433 -3.85 -6.27 4.92
N GLY A 434 -4.53 -7.16 4.19
CA GLY A 434 -4.28 -8.59 4.22
C GLY A 434 -2.98 -8.97 3.52
N ASP A 435 -2.58 -8.25 2.46
CA ASP A 435 -1.29 -8.40 1.78
C ASP A 435 -0.12 -7.83 2.58
N VAL A 436 -0.39 -6.77 3.35
CA VAL A 436 0.60 -6.01 4.13
C VAL A 436 0.12 -5.81 5.58
N PRO A 437 0.00 -6.88 6.39
CA PRO A 437 -0.62 -6.78 7.70
C PRO A 437 0.24 -6.04 8.71
N MET A 438 -0.45 -5.45 9.69
CA MET A 438 0.18 -4.82 10.85
C MET A 438 0.49 -5.89 11.90
N LEU A 439 1.72 -5.89 12.42
CA LEU A 439 2.20 -6.84 13.41
C LEU A 439 2.24 -6.19 14.79
N PHE A 440 1.53 -6.80 15.73
CA PHE A 440 1.48 -6.36 17.14
C PHE A 440 2.14 -7.35 18.10
N LYS A 441 2.32 -8.60 17.66
CA LYS A 441 2.84 -9.68 18.49
C LYS A 441 4.26 -10.06 18.03
N PRO A 442 5.15 -10.44 18.96
CA PRO A 442 6.39 -11.12 18.61
C PRO A 442 6.10 -12.41 17.84
N GLY A 443 7.03 -12.82 16.99
CA GLY A 443 6.88 -14.04 16.21
C GLY A 443 7.86 -14.14 15.06
N THR A 444 7.73 -15.23 14.29
CA THR A 444 8.46 -15.43 13.04
C THR A 444 7.50 -15.31 11.87
N TYR A 445 7.86 -14.50 10.89
CA TYR A 445 6.99 -14.09 9.79
C TYR A 445 7.71 -14.28 8.45
N ARG A 446 6.95 -14.66 7.41
CA ARG A 446 7.47 -14.90 6.06
C ARG A 446 7.03 -13.79 5.11
N LEU A 447 8.01 -13.11 4.53
CA LEU A 447 7.84 -12.19 3.42
C LEU A 447 8.00 -12.94 2.10
N ALA A 448 6.97 -12.91 1.26
CA ALA A 448 7.09 -13.32 -0.12
C ALA A 448 7.76 -12.18 -0.92
N PRO A 449 8.57 -12.48 -1.95
CA PRO A 449 9.06 -11.45 -2.86
C PRO A 449 7.90 -10.65 -3.44
N LEU A 450 8.06 -9.32 -3.53
CA LEU A 450 7.06 -8.44 -4.10
C LEU A 450 6.69 -8.91 -5.54
N TRP A 451 5.39 -8.90 -5.85
CA TRP A 451 4.77 -9.43 -7.08
C TRP A 451 4.86 -10.95 -7.28
N SER A 452 5.40 -11.72 -6.35
CA SER A 452 5.34 -13.19 -6.41
C SER A 452 4.00 -13.73 -5.88
N ALA A 453 3.64 -14.93 -6.35
CA ALA A 453 2.52 -15.72 -5.84
C ALA A 453 2.93 -16.72 -4.75
N LEU A 454 4.16 -16.60 -4.21
CA LEU A 454 4.66 -17.48 -3.16
C LEU A 454 3.91 -17.26 -1.85
N THR A 455 3.88 -18.29 -1.01
CA THR A 455 3.29 -18.21 0.33
C THR A 455 4.04 -17.19 1.19
N GLY A 456 3.30 -16.23 1.75
CA GLY A 456 3.84 -15.17 2.59
C GLY A 456 3.05 -13.89 2.39
N LYS A 457 3.48 -12.82 3.07
CA LYS A 457 2.93 -11.47 2.88
C LYS A 457 3.85 -10.64 2.00
N GLN A 458 3.30 -9.68 1.27
CA GLN A 458 4.08 -8.82 0.36
C GLN A 458 4.87 -7.76 1.15
N GLY A 459 4.42 -7.44 2.36
CA GLY A 459 5.14 -6.62 3.32
C GLY A 459 4.60 -6.81 4.74
N TYR A 460 5.27 -6.21 5.72
CA TYR A 460 4.77 -6.14 7.10
C TYR A 460 4.91 -4.72 7.64
N ARG A 461 4.00 -4.34 8.52
CA ARG A 461 3.97 -3.02 9.17
C ARG A 461 4.07 -3.17 10.69
N LEU A 462 4.83 -2.31 11.34
CA LEU A 462 4.89 -2.22 12.79
C LEU A 462 4.55 -0.78 13.20
N PRO A 463 3.57 -0.57 14.08
CA PRO A 463 3.22 0.78 14.54
C PRO A 463 4.36 1.34 15.41
N ARG A 464 4.59 2.65 15.30
CA ARG A 464 5.58 3.38 16.10
C ARG A 464 4.87 4.40 16.99
N ALA A 465 5.46 4.70 18.14
CA ALA A 465 4.87 5.59 19.14
C ALA A 465 4.63 7.03 18.65
N ASP A 466 5.33 7.47 17.59
CA ASP A 466 5.14 8.78 16.94
C ASP A 466 4.00 8.78 15.90
N GLY A 467 3.28 7.68 15.75
CA GLY A 467 2.20 7.49 14.76
C GLY A 467 2.71 7.17 13.35
N SER A 468 4.02 7.08 13.14
CA SER A 468 4.59 6.52 11.91
C SER A 468 4.56 4.98 11.93
N VAL A 469 4.92 4.37 10.80
CA VAL A 469 4.93 2.92 10.64
C VAL A 469 6.31 2.47 10.17
N LEU A 470 6.88 1.45 10.81
CA LEU A 470 8.04 0.73 10.28
C LEU A 470 7.53 -0.32 9.29
N LEU A 471 8.02 -0.29 8.06
CA LEU A 471 7.61 -1.17 6.97
C LEU A 471 8.77 -2.08 6.57
N LEU A 472 8.46 -3.37 6.38
CA LEU A 472 9.39 -4.38 5.89
C LEU A 472 8.96 -4.84 4.49
N GLU A 473 9.89 -4.83 3.54
CA GLU A 473 9.71 -5.24 2.15
C GLU A 473 10.80 -6.23 1.74
N PHE A 474 10.46 -7.22 0.91
CA PHE A 474 11.44 -8.10 0.28
C PHE A 474 11.20 -8.17 -1.23
N ARG A 475 12.29 -8.08 -2.01
CA ARG A 475 12.26 -8.21 -3.47
C ARG A 475 13.14 -9.35 -3.92
N ARG A 476 12.85 -9.87 -5.12
CA ARG A 476 13.75 -10.72 -5.90
C ARG A 476 13.83 -10.15 -7.31
N PRO A 477 14.90 -10.45 -8.07
CA PRO A 477 14.96 -10.10 -9.48
C PRO A 477 13.73 -10.65 -10.19
N ALA A 478 13.05 -9.80 -10.95
CA ALA A 478 11.86 -10.20 -11.68
C ALA A 478 11.99 -9.75 -13.14
N GLY A 479 12.02 -10.74 -14.04
CA GLY A 479 12.16 -10.51 -15.48
C GLY A 479 13.61 -10.52 -15.97
N ALA A 480 13.77 -10.34 -17.27
CA ALA A 480 15.08 -10.29 -17.92
C ALA A 480 15.76 -8.93 -17.72
N LYS A 481 17.05 -8.85 -18.05
CA LYS A 481 17.78 -7.57 -18.12
C LYS A 481 17.04 -6.58 -19.03
N GLY A 482 16.89 -5.33 -18.57
CA GLY A 482 16.14 -4.29 -19.28
C GLY A 482 14.67 -4.16 -18.87
N THR A 483 14.16 -5.05 -18.03
CA THR A 483 12.84 -4.89 -17.38
C THR A 483 12.91 -3.92 -16.18
N TYR A 484 11.76 -3.60 -15.58
CA TYR A 484 11.68 -2.64 -14.46
C TYR A 484 12.38 -3.13 -13.18
N GLU A 485 12.34 -4.45 -12.91
CA GLU A 485 12.92 -5.09 -11.71
C GLU A 485 14.14 -5.98 -12.03
N ASP A 486 14.93 -5.59 -13.04
CA ASP A 486 16.17 -6.26 -13.45
C ASP A 486 17.36 -6.04 -12.48
N TRP A 487 17.15 -6.35 -11.21
CA TRP A 487 18.23 -6.36 -10.23
C TRP A 487 19.29 -7.42 -10.57
N PRO A 488 20.59 -7.11 -10.41
CA PRO A 488 21.60 -8.16 -10.32
C PRO A 488 21.29 -9.07 -9.13
N ASP A 489 21.44 -10.38 -9.31
CA ASP A 489 21.20 -11.37 -8.25
C ASP A 489 22.10 -11.18 -7.02
N THR A 490 23.18 -10.40 -7.13
CA THR A 490 24.09 -10.04 -6.03
C THR A 490 23.69 -8.77 -5.29
N SER A 491 22.67 -8.04 -5.75
CA SER A 491 22.28 -6.78 -5.12
C SER A 491 21.75 -7.01 -3.71
N PRO A 492 22.15 -6.19 -2.71
CA PRO A 492 21.57 -6.27 -1.37
C PRO A 492 20.03 -6.14 -1.36
N PHE A 493 19.48 -5.34 -2.27
CA PHE A 493 18.03 -5.09 -2.39
C PHE A 493 17.19 -6.31 -2.81
N VAL A 494 17.83 -7.38 -3.26
CA VAL A 494 17.16 -8.64 -3.55
C VAL A 494 17.64 -9.81 -2.69
N ASN A 495 18.52 -9.55 -1.73
CA ASN A 495 19.07 -10.55 -0.81
C ASN A 495 18.92 -10.14 0.67
N GLY A 496 18.27 -9.01 0.94
CA GLY A 496 18.00 -8.48 2.26
C GLY A 496 16.60 -7.87 2.34
N VAL A 497 16.16 -7.57 3.55
CA VAL A 497 14.85 -6.96 3.80
C VAL A 497 15.02 -5.44 3.83
N THR A 498 14.36 -4.75 2.90
CA THR A 498 14.31 -3.28 2.88
C THR A 498 13.41 -2.78 4.01
N VAL A 499 13.92 -1.82 4.78
CA VAL A 499 13.21 -1.23 5.92
C VAL A 499 12.91 0.23 5.64
N ARG A 500 11.65 0.65 5.83
CA ARG A 500 11.22 2.04 5.66
C ARG A 500 10.46 2.55 6.87
N ILE A 501 10.53 3.87 7.11
CA ILE A 501 9.59 4.57 8.00
C ILE A 501 8.57 5.29 7.12
N VAL A 502 7.28 5.05 7.35
CA VAL A 502 6.18 5.60 6.54
C VAL A 502 5.33 6.56 7.38
N ARG A 503 4.98 7.71 6.80
CA ARG A 503 4.12 8.75 7.36
C ARG A 503 3.05 9.16 6.36
N TYR A 504 1.91 9.65 6.87
CA TYR A 504 0.75 10.03 6.05
C TYR A 504 0.35 11.51 6.26
N PRO A 505 1.17 12.49 5.84
CA PRO A 505 0.86 13.90 6.01
C PRO A 505 -0.28 14.33 5.06
N GLY A 506 -1.37 14.90 5.59
CA GLY A 506 -2.35 15.62 4.78
C GLY A 506 -3.02 14.84 3.63
N GLY A 507 -3.12 13.50 3.73
CA GLY A 507 -3.66 12.66 2.65
C GLY A 507 -2.65 12.31 1.55
N ALA A 508 -1.37 12.59 1.79
CA ALA A 508 -0.21 12.14 1.03
C ALA A 508 0.54 11.03 1.79
N ILE A 509 1.57 10.46 1.16
CA ILE A 509 2.48 9.48 1.76
C ILE A 509 3.92 9.98 1.65
N GLN A 510 4.68 9.78 2.72
CA GLN A 510 6.11 10.05 2.78
C GLN A 510 6.77 8.82 3.36
N ASN A 511 7.77 8.28 2.68
CA ASN A 511 8.60 7.22 3.24
C ASN A 511 10.06 7.70 3.44
N THR A 512 10.77 6.96 4.27
CA THR A 512 12.18 7.17 4.57
C THR A 512 12.90 5.82 4.51
N LEU A 513 13.85 5.65 3.60
CA LEU A 513 14.66 4.45 3.51
C LEU A 513 15.64 4.40 4.69
N VAL A 514 15.68 3.27 5.39
CA VAL A 514 16.56 3.08 6.54
C VAL A 514 17.84 2.40 6.10
N ASP A 515 18.99 2.99 6.44
CA ASP A 515 20.30 2.37 6.32
C ASP A 515 20.51 1.33 7.43
N ALA A 516 20.42 0.04 7.08
CA ALA A 516 20.73 -1.07 7.99
C ALA A 516 22.22 -1.45 8.00
N THR A 517 23.07 -0.66 7.33
CA THR A 517 24.52 -0.85 7.16
C THR A 517 25.31 0.43 7.49
N PRO A 518 25.05 1.09 8.64
CA PRO A 518 25.65 2.38 8.96
C PRO A 518 27.18 2.32 8.94
N GLY A 519 27.79 3.28 8.26
CA GLY A 519 29.24 3.37 8.08
C GLY A 519 29.80 2.56 6.89
N SER A 520 28.94 1.88 6.12
CA SER A 520 29.33 1.29 4.84
C SER A 520 29.79 2.36 3.84
N GLN A 521 30.73 1.98 2.96
CA GLN A 521 31.18 2.86 1.88
C GLN A 521 30.14 3.00 0.76
N ASP A 522 29.18 2.07 0.69
CA ASP A 522 28.14 2.03 -0.33
C ASP A 522 26.92 2.91 0.02
N GLY A 523 26.88 3.48 1.24
CA GLY A 523 25.84 4.40 1.70
C GLY A 523 24.45 3.77 1.64
N MET A 524 23.52 4.39 0.92
CA MET A 524 22.17 3.82 0.78
C MET A 524 22.09 2.64 -0.20
N LYS A 525 23.16 2.28 -0.92
CA LYS A 525 23.14 1.23 -1.94
C LYS A 525 23.17 -0.19 -1.37
N ASP A 526 23.51 -0.33 -0.09
CA ASP A 526 23.46 -1.58 0.68
C ASP A 526 22.55 -1.49 1.92
N ALA A 527 21.67 -0.49 1.96
CA ALA A 527 20.71 -0.24 3.02
C ALA A 527 19.88 -1.44 3.54
N PRO A 528 19.51 -2.46 2.75
CA PRO A 528 18.69 -3.59 3.25
C PRO A 528 19.31 -4.34 4.43
N LEU A 529 18.46 -4.76 5.37
CA LEU A 529 18.87 -5.59 6.49
C LEU A 529 19.16 -7.02 5.99
N MET A 530 20.44 -7.41 6.01
CA MET A 530 20.89 -8.71 5.50
C MET A 530 20.61 -9.88 6.46
N PRO A 531 20.52 -11.13 5.97
CA PRO A 531 20.38 -12.32 6.81
C PRO A 531 21.43 -12.40 7.94
N GLY A 532 20.97 -12.80 9.13
CA GLY A 532 21.77 -12.84 10.36
C GLY A 532 21.96 -11.48 11.04
N LYS A 533 21.56 -10.37 10.42
CA LYS A 533 21.61 -9.02 11.00
C LYS A 533 20.32 -8.67 11.71
N SER A 534 20.43 -7.69 12.61
CA SER A 534 19.30 -7.20 13.37
C SER A 534 19.24 -5.68 13.38
N LEU A 535 18.04 -5.17 13.56
CA LEU A 535 17.72 -3.78 13.78
C LEU A 535 16.77 -3.66 14.97
N VAL A 536 16.94 -2.65 15.79
CA VAL A 536 16.04 -2.32 16.91
C VAL A 536 15.43 -0.97 16.62
N ASP A 537 14.11 -0.89 16.56
CA ASP A 537 13.39 0.38 16.48
C ASP A 537 12.79 0.72 17.84
N THR A 538 13.34 1.76 18.47
CA THR A 538 12.97 2.17 19.83
C THR A 538 11.54 2.70 19.90
N LEU A 539 11.02 3.24 18.79
CA LEU A 539 9.66 3.78 18.74
C LEU A 539 8.58 2.70 18.58
N SER A 540 8.85 1.59 17.90
CA SER A 540 7.96 0.41 17.93
C SER A 540 8.24 -0.50 19.13
N GLY A 541 9.40 -0.33 19.79
CA GLY A 541 9.84 -1.21 20.88
C GLY A 541 10.13 -2.63 20.40
N ARG A 542 10.60 -2.78 19.16
CA ARG A 542 10.82 -4.10 18.52
C ARG A 542 12.24 -4.27 18.03
N ARG A 543 12.72 -5.51 18.11
CA ARG A 543 13.89 -6.01 17.41
C ARG A 543 13.45 -6.84 16.21
N ILE A 544 13.99 -6.52 15.05
CA ILE A 544 13.77 -7.23 13.78
C ILE A 544 15.07 -7.94 13.42
N THR A 545 15.02 -9.25 13.24
CA THR A 545 16.15 -10.07 12.78
C THR A 545 15.77 -10.78 11.50
N VAL A 546 16.57 -10.63 10.44
CA VAL A 546 16.38 -11.43 9.21
C VAL A 546 17.05 -12.79 9.42
N LEU A 547 16.25 -13.85 9.39
CA LEU A 547 16.73 -15.23 9.57
C LEU A 547 17.24 -15.82 8.26
N SER A 548 16.52 -15.58 7.15
CA SER A 548 16.90 -16.00 5.81
C SER A 548 16.32 -15.05 4.76
N ALA A 549 16.92 -15.02 3.58
CA ALA A 549 16.43 -14.35 2.39
C ALA A 549 16.95 -15.10 1.16
N ASP A 550 16.04 -15.72 0.43
CA ASP A 550 16.35 -16.53 -0.75
C ASP A 550 15.19 -16.48 -1.77
N GLU A 551 15.24 -17.32 -2.80
CA GLU A 551 14.21 -17.37 -3.84
C GLU A 551 12.82 -17.75 -3.32
N SER A 552 12.72 -18.43 -2.17
CA SER A 552 11.45 -18.79 -1.52
C SER A 552 10.85 -17.66 -0.67
N GLY A 553 11.56 -16.54 -0.52
CA GLY A 553 11.18 -15.41 0.32
C GLY A 553 12.19 -15.09 1.42
N ALA A 554 11.84 -14.12 2.25
CA ALA A 554 12.58 -13.78 3.46
C ALA A 554 11.81 -14.22 4.70
N VAL A 555 12.53 -14.60 5.75
CA VAL A 555 11.98 -14.93 7.06
C VAL A 555 12.53 -13.94 8.07
N VAL A 556 11.65 -13.25 8.78
CA VAL A 556 12.00 -12.29 9.82
C VAL A 556 11.49 -12.76 11.17
N ARG A 557 12.29 -12.57 12.22
CA ARG A 557 11.86 -12.71 13.60
C ARG A 557 11.67 -11.33 14.20
N ILE A 558 10.54 -11.13 14.85
CA ILE A 558 10.18 -9.91 15.57
C ILE A 558 10.12 -10.25 17.05
N ASP A 559 10.97 -9.61 17.83
CA ASP A 559 11.07 -9.78 19.28
C ASP A 559 10.79 -8.42 19.98
N PRO A 560 10.42 -8.39 21.27
CA PRO A 560 10.51 -7.16 22.05
C PRO A 560 11.94 -6.59 22.00
N ALA A 561 12.06 -5.26 21.98
CA ALA A 561 13.35 -4.61 22.18
C ALA A 561 13.92 -4.95 23.58
N PRO A 562 15.26 -5.06 23.73
CA PRO A 562 15.91 -5.36 25.01
C PRO A 562 15.62 -4.36 26.13
#